data_AF-A0A7C9VT39-F1
#
_entry.id   AF-A0A7C9VT39-F1
#
_cell.length_a   1.000
_cell.length_b   1.000
_cell.length_c   1.000
_cell.angle_alpha   90.00
_cell.angle_beta   90.00
_cell.angle_gamma   90.00
#
_symmetry.space_group_name_H-M   'P 1'
#
loop_
_entity.id
_entity.type
_entity.pdbx_description
1 polymer ?
#
loop_
_entity_poly.entity_id
_entity_poly.type
_entity_poly.pdbx_seq_one_letter_code
_entity_poly.pdbx_strand_id
1 'polypeptide(L)'
;MTDFTAPEKMSAQANTHGISFNEAILVWMRIAILSFGGPAGQIAVMHRILVDEKKWISEERFLHALNYCMLLPGPEAQQLATYIGWLLHRTVGGLVAGGLFILPGIVAIMGLSYIYALYGNVGFVEAIFFGLKTAVLAIVIQAVVRVGKRSLRNPIMVSLAAISFVAIFFFGAPFPLIIVAAAAFGFMGARLGRPEFAPLEHGGKNTAVIDSMLGDEVPDHVRPNTARTLRVGAIWLAIWLVPVFTLLLVLGQSDVFSQIAVFFSKMAM
;
A
#
# COMPACT_ATOMS: atom_id res chain seq x y z
N MET A 1 -48.03 -42.07 -11.69
CA MET A 1 -47.53 -41.06 -12.64
C MET A 1 -46.39 -40.36 -11.92
N THR A 2 -45.17 -40.78 -12.25
CA THR A 2 -43.92 -40.34 -11.64
C THR A 2 -43.49 -39.03 -12.29
N ASP A 3 -43.54 -37.93 -11.55
CA ASP A 3 -42.76 -36.74 -11.89
C ASP A 3 -41.81 -36.45 -10.73
N PHE A 4 -40.59 -36.95 -10.90
CA PHE A 4 -39.41 -36.50 -10.18
C PHE A 4 -39.09 -35.10 -10.68
N THR A 5 -39.47 -34.07 -9.93
CA THR A 5 -38.90 -32.74 -10.11
C THR A 5 -37.43 -32.78 -9.74
N ALA A 6 -36.58 -32.46 -10.72
CA ALA A 6 -35.13 -32.41 -10.57
C ALA A 6 -34.72 -31.46 -9.43
N PRO A 7 -33.63 -31.73 -8.69
CA PRO A 7 -33.12 -30.78 -7.73
C PRO A 7 -32.60 -29.57 -8.50
N GLU A 8 -33.25 -28.44 -8.27
CA GLU A 8 -32.77 -27.13 -8.66
C GLU A 8 -31.34 -26.99 -8.14
N LYS A 9 -30.35 -26.94 -9.05
CA LYS A 9 -28.96 -26.73 -8.69
C LYS A 9 -28.88 -25.38 -7.98
N MET A 10 -28.78 -25.42 -6.66
CA MET A 10 -28.31 -24.35 -5.79
C MET A 10 -27.04 -23.74 -6.40
N SER A 11 -27.20 -22.68 -7.19
CA SER A 11 -26.11 -21.87 -7.69
C SER A 11 -25.61 -21.02 -6.52
N ALA A 12 -24.59 -21.56 -5.85
CA ALA A 12 -23.60 -20.84 -5.06
C ALA A 12 -24.08 -19.57 -4.34
N GLN A 13 -24.62 -19.78 -3.14
CA GLN A 13 -24.74 -18.81 -2.06
C GLN A 13 -23.36 -18.16 -1.79
N ALA A 14 -23.04 -16.99 -2.37
CA ALA A 14 -21.72 -16.37 -2.14
C ALA A 14 -21.59 -14.84 -2.37
N ASN A 15 -22.66 -14.04 -2.34
CA ASN A 15 -22.51 -12.57 -2.29
C ASN A 15 -23.52 -11.98 -1.30
N THR A 16 -23.18 -11.98 0.00
CA THR A 16 -24.03 -11.44 1.08
C THR A 16 -24.28 -9.93 0.97
N HIS A 17 -23.56 -9.22 0.11
CA HIS A 17 -23.62 -7.77 -0.08
C HIS A 17 -24.07 -7.34 -1.50
N GLY A 18 -24.41 -8.28 -2.39
CA GLY A 18 -24.95 -7.98 -3.74
C GLY A 18 -23.98 -7.36 -4.76
N ILE A 19 -22.70 -7.13 -4.42
CA ILE A 19 -21.70 -6.55 -5.34
C ILE A 19 -21.05 -7.66 -6.17
N SER A 20 -21.20 -7.58 -7.49
CA SER A 20 -20.59 -8.55 -8.41
C SER A 20 -19.06 -8.45 -8.37
N PHE A 21 -18.39 -9.60 -8.35
CA PHE A 21 -16.93 -9.67 -8.39
C PHE A 21 -16.34 -9.04 -9.66
N ASN A 22 -17.02 -9.19 -10.80
CA ASN A 22 -16.58 -8.59 -12.07
C ASN A 22 -16.67 -7.06 -12.03
N GLU A 23 -17.70 -6.52 -11.38
CA GLU A 23 -17.82 -5.08 -11.18
C GLU A 23 -16.69 -4.58 -10.27
N ALA A 24 -16.38 -5.31 -9.21
CA ALA A 24 -15.26 -5.00 -8.33
C ALA A 24 -13.93 -4.96 -9.08
N ILE A 25 -13.63 -5.93 -9.95
CA ILE A 25 -12.41 -5.92 -10.78
C ILE A 25 -12.28 -4.62 -11.59
N LEU A 26 -13.36 -4.21 -12.27
CA LEU A 26 -13.34 -2.99 -13.10
C LEU A 26 -13.12 -1.73 -12.24
N VAL A 27 -13.73 -1.69 -11.06
CA VAL A 27 -13.54 -0.57 -10.12
C VAL A 27 -12.12 -0.54 -9.56
N TRP A 28 -11.56 -1.69 -9.16
CA TRP A 28 -10.17 -1.78 -8.69
C TRP A 28 -9.18 -1.38 -9.78
N MET A 29 -9.41 -1.81 -11.02
CA MET A 29 -8.60 -1.39 -12.17
C MET A 29 -8.71 0.12 -12.41
N ARG A 30 -9.92 0.69 -12.33
CA ARG A 30 -10.14 2.15 -12.44
C ARG A 30 -9.42 2.90 -11.33
N ILE A 31 -9.49 2.43 -10.08
CA ILE A 31 -8.76 3.02 -8.95
C ILE A 31 -7.27 2.99 -9.24
N ALA A 32 -6.72 1.85 -9.67
CA ALA A 32 -5.29 1.68 -9.93
C ALA A 32 -4.79 2.63 -11.03
N ILE A 33 -5.54 2.76 -12.14
CA ILE A 33 -5.18 3.66 -13.25
C ILE A 33 -5.30 5.13 -12.85
N LEU A 34 -6.21 5.48 -11.94
CA LEU A 34 -6.42 6.86 -11.48
C LEU A 34 -5.57 7.24 -10.25
N SER A 35 -4.84 6.30 -9.67
CA SER A 35 -4.11 6.45 -8.40
C SER A 35 -2.79 7.20 -8.57
N PHE A 36 -2.86 8.50 -8.83
CA PHE A 36 -1.72 9.42 -8.86
C PHE A 36 -1.74 10.41 -7.69
N GLY A 37 -0.62 11.10 -7.45
CA GLY A 37 -0.55 12.15 -6.44
C GLY A 37 -0.05 11.71 -5.05
N GLY A 38 0.62 10.57 -4.95
CA GLY A 38 1.16 10.04 -3.70
C GLY A 38 0.08 9.48 -2.77
N PRO A 39 0.43 9.03 -1.55
CA PRO A 39 -0.49 8.25 -0.70
C PRO A 39 -1.82 8.95 -0.43
N ALA A 40 -1.79 10.24 -0.10
CA ALA A 40 -3.01 11.02 0.14
C ALA A 40 -3.92 11.14 -1.10
N GLY A 41 -3.33 11.33 -2.29
CA GLY A 41 -4.09 11.38 -3.54
C GLY A 41 -4.73 10.04 -3.88
N GLN A 42 -3.99 8.95 -3.68
CA GLN A 42 -4.47 7.58 -3.91
C GLN A 42 -5.61 7.22 -2.94
N ILE A 43 -5.46 7.57 -1.66
CA ILE A 43 -6.52 7.38 -0.65
C ILE A 43 -7.75 8.21 -1.01
N ALA A 44 -7.58 9.47 -1.46
CA ALA A 44 -8.70 10.32 -1.87
C ALA A 44 -9.46 9.77 -3.09
N VAL A 45 -8.74 9.25 -4.09
CA VAL A 45 -9.35 8.59 -5.26
C VAL A 45 -10.16 7.37 -4.84
N MET A 46 -9.59 6.56 -3.94
CA MET A 46 -10.26 5.36 -3.45
C MET A 46 -11.48 5.69 -2.60
N HIS A 47 -11.38 6.71 -1.73
CA HIS A 47 -12.51 7.25 -0.97
C HIS A 47 -13.62 7.73 -1.89
N ARG A 48 -13.32 8.63 -2.84
CA ARG A 48 -14.31 9.15 -3.79
C ARG A 48 -15.03 8.03 -4.55
N ILE A 49 -14.28 7.04 -5.05
CA ILE A 49 -14.87 5.97 -5.85
C ILE A 49 -15.67 4.99 -4.98
N LEU A 50 -15.13 4.54 -3.85
CA LEU A 50 -15.75 3.48 -3.04
C LEU A 50 -16.84 3.99 -2.10
N VAL A 51 -16.66 5.19 -1.54
CA VAL A 51 -17.59 5.83 -0.58
C VAL A 51 -18.61 6.70 -1.32
N ASP A 52 -18.17 7.66 -2.13
CA ASP A 52 -19.09 8.64 -2.71
C ASP A 52 -19.81 8.12 -3.96
N GLU A 53 -19.06 7.63 -4.95
CA GLU A 53 -19.60 7.19 -6.25
C GLU A 53 -20.33 5.84 -6.14
N LYS A 54 -19.65 4.81 -5.61
CA LYS A 54 -20.17 3.44 -5.55
C LYS A 54 -20.94 3.11 -4.27
N LYS A 55 -20.68 3.83 -3.17
CA LYS A 55 -21.32 3.59 -1.86
C LYS A 55 -21.20 2.14 -1.38
N TRP A 56 -20.09 1.48 -1.69
CA TRP A 56 -19.81 0.09 -1.29
C TRP A 56 -19.32 0.00 0.15
N ILE A 57 -18.70 1.06 0.65
CA ILE A 57 -18.17 1.17 2.00
C ILE A 57 -18.58 2.54 2.56
N SER A 58 -19.01 2.57 3.81
CA SER A 58 -19.35 3.81 4.49
C SER A 58 -18.09 4.55 4.94
N GLU A 59 -18.23 5.86 5.15
CA GLU A 59 -17.17 6.75 5.63
C GLU A 59 -16.43 6.17 6.84
N GLU A 60 -17.17 5.79 7.88
CA GLU A 60 -16.60 5.30 9.12
C GLU A 60 -15.80 4.00 8.91
N ARG A 61 -16.25 3.09 8.04
CA ARG A 61 -15.55 1.81 7.77
C ARG A 61 -14.32 2.03 6.91
N PHE A 62 -14.38 2.99 5.99
CA PHE A 62 -13.22 3.42 5.25
C PHE A 62 -12.16 4.01 6.18
N LEU A 63 -12.55 4.88 7.11
CA LEU A 63 -11.65 5.48 8.10
C LEU A 63 -11.10 4.45 9.08
N HIS A 64 -11.91 3.49 9.56
CA HIS A 64 -11.42 2.39 10.39
C HIS A 64 -10.38 1.54 9.66
N ALA A 65 -10.65 1.17 8.41
CA ALA A 65 -9.70 0.44 7.57
C ALA A 65 -8.41 1.23 7.33
N LEU A 66 -8.53 2.54 7.09
CA LEU A 66 -7.39 3.45 6.92
C LEU A 66 -6.54 3.52 8.19
N ASN A 67 -7.16 3.75 9.35
CA ASN A 67 -6.49 3.80 10.65
C ASN A 67 -5.76 2.49 10.94
N TYR A 68 -6.39 1.34 10.63
CA TYR A 68 -5.75 0.04 10.76
C TYR A 68 -4.52 -0.09 9.84
N CYS A 69 -4.63 0.31 8.57
CA CYS A 69 -3.50 0.26 7.64
C CYS A 69 -2.37 1.21 8.04
N MET A 70 -2.66 2.36 8.68
CA MET A 70 -1.63 3.27 9.20
C MET A 70 -0.80 2.66 10.34
N LEU A 71 -1.31 1.64 11.04
CA LEU A 71 -0.56 0.90 12.05
C LEU A 71 0.35 -0.18 11.44
N LEU A 72 0.08 -0.60 10.21
CA LEU A 72 0.83 -1.65 9.54
C LEU A 72 2.01 -1.05 8.75
N PRO A 73 3.21 -1.62 8.85
CA PRO A 73 4.33 -1.15 8.05
C PRO A 73 4.07 -1.43 6.56
N GLY A 74 4.13 -0.39 5.72
CA GLY A 74 4.06 -0.53 4.26
C GLY A 74 3.28 0.58 3.55
N PRO A 75 3.01 0.42 2.24
CA PRO A 75 2.33 1.44 1.44
C PRO A 75 0.84 1.52 1.78
N GLU A 76 0.47 2.53 2.57
CA GLU A 76 -0.87 2.76 3.14
C GLU A 76 -2.01 2.54 2.12
N ALA A 77 -1.94 3.16 0.94
CA ALA A 77 -3.00 3.10 -0.07
C ALA A 77 -3.20 1.69 -0.65
N GLN A 78 -2.10 0.96 -0.89
CA GLN A 78 -2.16 -0.41 -1.41
C GLN A 78 -2.67 -1.38 -0.34
N GLN A 79 -2.23 -1.22 0.92
CA GLN A 79 -2.74 -2.01 2.04
C GLN A 79 -4.24 -1.79 2.21
N LEU A 80 -4.70 -0.54 2.14
CA LEU A 80 -6.11 -0.20 2.25
C LEU A 80 -6.93 -0.77 1.09
N ALA A 81 -6.43 -0.71 -0.15
CA ALA A 81 -7.07 -1.37 -1.29
C ALA A 81 -7.18 -2.90 -1.09
N THR A 82 -6.11 -3.53 -0.60
CA THR A 82 -6.07 -4.97 -0.29
C THR A 82 -7.06 -5.34 0.82
N TYR A 83 -7.11 -4.52 1.87
CA TYR A 83 -8.01 -4.72 3.02
C TYR A 83 -9.48 -4.57 2.62
N ILE A 84 -9.83 -3.52 1.89
CA ILE A 84 -11.20 -3.31 1.43
C ILE A 84 -11.59 -4.37 0.39
N GLY A 85 -10.69 -4.74 -0.53
CA GLY A 85 -10.90 -5.86 -1.43
C GLY A 85 -11.17 -7.17 -0.67
N TRP A 86 -10.44 -7.40 0.42
CA TRP A 86 -10.66 -8.55 1.29
C TRP A 86 -12.00 -8.50 2.02
N LEU A 87 -12.42 -7.31 2.44
CA LEU A 87 -13.71 -7.11 3.10
C LEU A 87 -14.89 -7.37 2.14
N LEU A 88 -14.73 -7.04 0.85
CA LEU A 88 -15.76 -7.22 -0.17
C LEU A 88 -15.82 -8.68 -0.66
N HIS A 89 -14.71 -9.28 -1.09
CA HIS A 89 -14.71 -10.60 -1.73
C HIS A 89 -13.72 -11.60 -1.10
N ARG A 90 -13.49 -11.48 0.22
CA ARG A 90 -12.61 -12.36 1.02
C ARG A 90 -11.19 -12.41 0.43
N THR A 91 -10.47 -13.52 0.61
CA THR A 91 -9.07 -13.67 0.18
C THR A 91 -8.85 -13.33 -1.30
N VAL A 92 -9.76 -13.75 -2.18
CA VAL A 92 -9.66 -13.48 -3.61
C VAL A 92 -9.80 -11.99 -3.90
N GLY A 93 -10.75 -11.31 -3.26
CA GLY A 93 -10.92 -9.87 -3.38
C GLY A 93 -9.70 -9.08 -2.94
N GLY A 94 -9.07 -9.49 -1.83
CA GLY A 94 -7.85 -8.84 -1.35
C GLY A 94 -6.68 -9.00 -2.31
N LEU A 95 -6.45 -10.23 -2.80
CA LEU A 95 -5.38 -10.51 -3.78
C LEU A 95 -5.59 -9.73 -5.08
N VAL A 96 -6.82 -9.67 -5.58
CA VAL A 96 -7.16 -8.96 -6.82
C VAL A 96 -7.05 -7.46 -6.64
N ALA A 97 -7.60 -6.88 -5.57
CA ALA A 97 -7.53 -5.45 -5.33
C ALA A 97 -6.08 -4.98 -5.14
N GLY A 98 -5.31 -5.68 -4.30
CA GLY A 98 -3.89 -5.38 -4.09
C GLY A 98 -3.04 -5.59 -5.35
N GLY A 99 -3.27 -6.67 -6.09
CA GLY A 99 -2.56 -6.97 -7.33
C GLY A 99 -2.86 -5.95 -8.43
N LEU A 100 -4.14 -5.63 -8.65
CA LEU A 100 -4.56 -4.61 -9.63
C LEU A 100 -4.03 -3.23 -9.27
N PHE A 101 -3.86 -2.89 -7.99
CA PHE A 101 -3.29 -1.61 -7.58
C PHE A 101 -1.86 -1.40 -8.12
N ILE A 102 -1.06 -2.46 -8.18
CA ILE A 102 0.35 -2.40 -8.61
C ILE A 102 0.48 -2.64 -10.12
N LEU A 103 -0.42 -3.44 -10.70
CA LEU A 103 -0.32 -3.96 -12.06
C LEU A 103 -0.12 -2.88 -13.15
N PRO A 104 -0.84 -1.73 -13.18
CA PRO A 104 -0.61 -0.69 -14.16
C PRO A 104 0.81 -0.13 -14.13
N GLY A 105 1.38 0.03 -12.92
CA GLY A 105 2.75 0.49 -12.74
C GLY A 105 3.77 -0.50 -13.30
N ILE A 106 3.57 -1.80 -13.05
CA ILE A 106 4.40 -2.87 -13.61
C ILE A 106 4.33 -2.86 -15.14
N VAL A 107 3.13 -2.82 -15.72
CA VAL A 107 2.94 -2.82 -17.17
C VAL A 107 3.60 -1.60 -17.81
N ALA A 108 3.43 -0.41 -17.21
CA ALA A 108 4.03 0.82 -17.71
C ALA A 108 5.57 0.77 -17.67
N ILE A 109 6.17 0.38 -16.54
CA ILE A 109 7.62 0.29 -16.40
C ILE A 109 8.19 -0.79 -17.32
N MET A 110 7.53 -1.95 -17.42
CA MET A 110 7.96 -3.04 -18.29
C MET A 110 7.95 -2.62 -19.76
N GLY A 111 6.84 -2.00 -20.21
CA GLY A 111 6.73 -1.49 -21.57
C GLY A 111 7.79 -0.44 -21.88
N LEU A 112 8.01 0.50 -20.97
CA LEU A 112 9.03 1.53 -21.14
C LEU A 112 10.45 0.95 -21.14
N SER A 113 10.70 -0.06 -20.32
CA SER A 113 11.99 -0.76 -20.26
C SER A 113 12.27 -1.53 -21.56
N TYR A 114 11.25 -2.18 -22.14
CA TYR A 114 11.37 -2.86 -23.42
C TYR A 114 11.67 -1.89 -24.57
N ILE A 115 10.97 -0.75 -24.60
CA ILE A 115 11.24 0.32 -25.57
C ILE A 115 12.67 0.85 -25.44
N TYR A 116 13.13 1.09 -24.21
CA TYR A 116 14.48 1.55 -23.95
C TYR A 116 15.54 0.54 -24.39
N ALA A 117 15.33 -0.75 -24.08
CA ALA A 117 16.29 -1.80 -24.42
C ALA A 117 16.46 -1.98 -25.94
N LEU A 118 15.38 -1.81 -26.72
CA LEU A 118 15.43 -1.98 -28.18
C LEU A 118 15.81 -0.69 -28.93
N TYR A 119 15.36 0.47 -28.46
CA TYR A 119 15.41 1.72 -29.22
C TYR A 119 16.10 2.87 -28.48
N GLY A 120 16.72 2.63 -27.32
CA GLY A 120 17.32 3.67 -26.50
C GLY A 120 18.43 4.48 -27.18
N ASN A 121 19.08 3.93 -28.20
CA ASN A 121 20.13 4.60 -28.99
C ASN A 121 19.61 5.40 -30.18
N VAL A 122 18.29 5.38 -30.44
CA VAL A 122 17.68 6.21 -31.47
C VAL A 122 17.54 7.62 -30.92
N GLY A 123 18.16 8.62 -31.56
CA GLY A 123 18.22 10.00 -31.02
C GLY A 123 16.87 10.60 -30.64
N PHE A 124 15.79 10.24 -31.33
CA PHE A 124 14.43 10.66 -30.95
C PHE A 124 13.96 10.04 -29.62
N VAL A 125 14.21 8.74 -29.42
CA VAL A 125 13.86 8.03 -28.18
C VAL A 125 14.70 8.55 -27.03
N GLU A 126 16.00 8.76 -27.24
CA GLU A 126 16.90 9.39 -26.27
C GLU A 126 16.39 10.77 -25.82
N ALA A 127 15.96 11.62 -26.76
CA ALA A 127 15.39 12.94 -26.45
C ALA A 127 14.10 12.84 -25.61
N ILE A 128 13.22 11.88 -25.92
CA ILE A 128 12.02 11.61 -25.09
C ILE A 128 12.40 11.18 -23.68
N PHE A 129 13.36 10.25 -23.53
CA PHE A 129 13.81 9.80 -22.22
C PHE A 129 14.49 10.92 -21.43
N PHE A 130 15.20 11.83 -22.10
CA PHE A 130 15.75 13.04 -21.46
C PHE A 130 14.65 13.97 -20.95
N GLY A 131 13.61 14.23 -21.76
CA GLY A 131 12.43 14.98 -21.33
C GLY A 131 11.73 14.31 -20.14
N LEU A 132 11.58 12.98 -20.19
CA LEU A 132 10.99 12.19 -19.10
C LEU A 132 11.82 12.30 -17.81
N LYS A 133 13.16 12.20 -17.87
CA LYS A 133 14.04 12.40 -16.70
C LYS A 133 13.78 13.75 -16.03
N THR A 134 13.61 14.80 -16.84
CA THR A 134 13.31 16.15 -16.34
C THR A 134 11.94 16.23 -15.69
N ALA A 135 10.91 15.61 -16.30
CA ALA A 135 9.57 15.52 -15.72
C ALA A 135 9.55 14.73 -14.40
N VAL A 136 10.27 13.61 -14.33
CA VAL A 136 10.42 12.81 -13.12
C VAL A 136 11.09 13.62 -12.01
N LEU A 137 12.15 14.37 -12.32
CA LEU A 137 12.79 15.26 -11.34
C LEU A 137 11.79 16.28 -10.76
N ALA A 138 10.96 16.91 -11.61
CA ALA A 138 9.92 17.83 -11.15
C ALA A 138 8.89 17.15 -10.25
N ILE A 139 8.46 15.93 -10.58
CA ILE A 139 7.53 15.12 -9.75
C ILE A 139 8.16 14.77 -8.40
N VAL A 140 9.44 14.36 -8.38
CA VAL A 140 10.17 14.06 -7.14
C VAL A 140 10.27 15.29 -6.26
N ILE A 141 10.64 16.45 -6.81
CA ILE A 141 10.68 17.72 -6.07
C ILE A 141 9.29 18.05 -5.51
N GLN A 142 8.24 17.92 -6.32
CA GLN A 142 6.87 18.16 -5.87
C GLN A 142 6.46 17.22 -4.74
N ALA A 143 6.85 15.93 -4.80
CA ALA A 143 6.60 14.95 -3.75
C ALA A 143 7.34 15.31 -2.46
N VAL A 144 8.62 15.69 -2.54
CA VAL A 144 9.41 16.16 -1.40
C VAL A 144 8.79 17.39 -0.76
N VAL A 145 8.39 18.40 -1.56
CA VAL A 145 7.73 19.60 -1.05
C VAL A 145 6.38 19.26 -0.39
N ARG A 146 5.59 18.38 -1.00
CA ARG A 146 4.28 17.96 -0.47
C ARG A 146 4.43 17.24 0.87
N VAL A 147 5.35 16.27 0.96
CA VAL A 147 5.63 15.52 2.20
C VAL A 147 6.25 16.43 3.26
N GLY A 148 7.18 17.30 2.85
CA GLY A 148 7.84 18.28 3.70
C GLY A 148 6.83 19.24 4.33
N LYS A 149 5.91 19.83 3.56
CA LYS A 149 4.85 20.72 4.10
C LYS A 149 3.93 20.02 5.10
N ARG A 150 3.69 18.72 4.92
CA ARG A 150 2.85 17.93 5.85
C ARG A 150 3.58 17.62 7.16
N SER A 151 4.90 17.40 7.09
CA SER A 151 5.70 16.85 8.19
C SER A 151 6.51 17.91 8.95
N LEU A 152 6.99 18.95 8.27
CA LEU A 152 7.87 19.99 8.81
C LEU A 152 7.05 21.24 9.14
N ARG A 153 6.48 21.28 10.36
CA ARG A 153 5.53 22.33 10.77
C ARG A 153 6.18 23.56 11.40
N ASN A 154 7.42 23.43 11.88
CA ASN A 154 8.13 24.50 12.56
C ASN A 154 9.59 24.62 12.11
N PRO A 155 10.26 25.74 12.39
CA PRO A 155 11.65 25.96 12.00
C PRO A 155 12.62 24.92 12.57
N ILE A 156 12.33 24.36 13.75
CA ILE A 156 13.18 23.33 14.36
C ILE A 156 13.16 22.04 13.54
N MET A 157 11.98 21.57 13.13
CA MET A 157 11.84 20.40 12.26
C MET A 157 12.52 20.62 10.92
N VAL A 158 12.39 21.83 10.34
CA VAL A 158 13.10 22.19 9.10
C VAL A 158 14.62 22.17 9.30
N SER A 159 15.12 22.71 10.42
CA SER A 159 16.54 22.68 10.73
C SER A 159 17.07 21.26 10.94
N LEU A 160 16.30 20.40 11.61
CA LEU A 160 16.64 18.99 11.80
C LEU A 160 16.69 18.25 10.46
N ALA A 161 15.74 18.52 9.56
CA ALA A 161 15.74 17.98 8.20
C ALA A 161 16.96 18.45 7.40
N ALA A 162 17.33 19.74 7.50
CA ALA A 162 18.51 20.29 6.84
C ALA A 162 19.82 19.68 7.38
N ILE A 163 19.96 19.54 8.70
CA ILE A 163 21.12 18.90 9.34
C ILE A 163 21.20 17.43 8.92
N SER A 164 20.08 16.72 8.90
CA SER A 164 20.01 15.33 8.43
C SER A 164 20.43 15.20 6.97
N PHE A 165 19.99 16.12 6.11
CA PHE A 165 20.41 16.19 4.71
C PHE A 165 21.92 16.41 4.59
N VAL A 166 22.47 17.35 5.34
CA VAL A 166 23.92 17.62 5.34
C VAL A 166 24.71 16.40 5.83
N ALA A 167 24.25 15.75 6.90
CA ALA A 167 24.88 14.55 7.46
C ALA A 167 24.92 13.39 6.47
N ILE A 168 23.81 13.10 5.77
CA ILE A 168 23.79 12.00 4.81
C ILE A 168 24.52 12.34 3.51
N PHE A 169 24.35 13.56 2.99
CA PHE A 169 24.86 13.93 1.68
C PHE A 169 26.36 14.22 1.68
N PHE A 170 26.87 14.96 2.67
CA PHE A 170 28.29 15.34 2.73
C PHE A 170 29.14 14.38 3.56
N PHE A 171 28.59 13.84 4.65
CA PHE A 171 29.34 12.97 5.56
C PHE A 171 29.07 11.48 5.37
N GLY A 172 28.12 11.11 4.49
CA GLY A 172 27.76 9.72 4.27
C GLY A 172 27.21 9.03 5.52
N ALA A 173 26.63 9.79 6.46
CA ALA A 173 26.14 9.24 7.72
C ALA A 173 25.06 8.18 7.46
N PRO A 174 25.13 7.01 8.13
CA PRO A 174 24.17 5.94 7.89
C PRO A 174 22.76 6.37 8.30
N PHE A 175 21.77 6.10 7.45
CA PHE A 175 20.38 6.49 7.65
C PHE A 175 19.79 6.06 9.02
N PRO A 176 20.05 4.86 9.56
CA PRO A 176 19.58 4.48 10.90
C PRO A 176 20.09 5.40 12.01
N LEU A 177 21.33 5.87 11.92
CA LEU A 177 21.91 6.80 12.91
C LEU A 177 21.17 8.13 12.91
N ILE A 178 20.84 8.64 11.72
CA ILE A 178 20.07 9.88 11.55
C ILE A 178 18.68 9.74 12.19
N ILE A 179 18.00 8.61 11.95
CA ILE A 179 16.69 8.34 12.57
C ILE A 179 16.80 8.30 14.09
N VAL A 180 17.76 7.56 14.65
CA VAL A 180 17.92 7.43 16.10
C VAL A 180 18.25 8.79 16.74
N ALA A 181 19.13 9.58 16.12
CA ALA A 181 19.47 10.92 16.60
C ALA A 181 18.26 11.87 16.55
N ALA A 182 17.49 11.86 15.45
CA ALA A 182 16.27 12.65 15.31
C ALA A 182 15.20 12.23 16.33
N ALA A 183 15.04 10.92 16.55
CA ALA A 183 14.11 10.39 17.55
C ALA A 183 14.51 10.79 18.97
N ALA A 184 15.80 10.69 19.32
CA ALA A 184 16.32 11.12 20.62
C ALA A 184 16.14 12.63 20.83
N PHE A 185 16.40 13.45 19.80
CA PHE A 185 16.22 14.90 19.84
C PHE A 185 14.74 15.27 20.01
N GLY A 186 13.84 14.62 19.28
CA GLY A 186 12.40 14.79 19.42
C GLY A 186 11.88 14.34 20.79
N PHE A 187 12.37 13.22 21.32
CA PHE A 187 12.01 12.73 22.66
C PHE A 187 12.46 13.66 23.78
N MET A 188 13.68 14.19 23.68
CA MET A 188 14.19 15.18 24.63
C MET A 188 13.37 16.48 24.57
N GLY A 189 13.07 16.95 23.35
CA GLY A 189 12.22 18.13 23.13
C GLY A 189 10.80 17.97 23.70
N ALA A 190 10.21 16.79 23.55
CA ALA A 190 8.91 16.46 24.12
C ALA A 190 8.95 16.40 25.67
N ARG A 191 10.00 15.80 26.26
CA ARG A 191 10.19 15.77 27.73
C ARG A 191 10.40 17.16 28.34
N LEU A 192 11.03 18.07 27.61
CA LEU A 192 11.24 19.46 28.02
C LEU A 192 9.96 20.32 27.90
N GLY A 193 8.83 19.72 27.50
CA GLY A 193 7.54 20.40 27.41
C GLY A 193 7.46 21.44 26.30
N ARG A 194 8.32 21.35 25.28
CA ARG A 194 8.32 22.32 24.18
C ARG A 194 7.08 22.11 23.29
N PRO A 195 6.28 23.16 23.03
CA PRO A 195 5.06 23.05 22.22
C PRO A 195 5.34 22.64 20.77
N GLU A 196 6.57 22.86 20.30
CA GLU A 196 7.05 22.51 18.96
C GLU A 196 7.11 20.99 18.72
N PHE A 197 7.18 20.18 19.78
CA PHE A 197 7.22 18.71 19.73
C PHE A 197 5.95 18.06 20.26
N ALA A 198 4.87 18.84 20.44
CA ALA A 198 3.58 18.30 20.80
C ALA A 198 3.15 17.24 19.77
N PRO A 199 2.59 16.09 20.20
CA PRO A 199 2.07 15.08 19.29
C PRO A 199 1.08 15.71 18.31
N LEU A 200 1.09 15.25 17.06
CA LEU A 200 0.00 15.57 16.16
C LEU A 200 -1.30 14.97 16.72
N GLU A 201 -2.19 15.80 17.25
CA GLU A 201 -3.60 15.43 17.37
C GLU A 201 -4.14 15.18 15.96
N HIS A 202 -4.34 13.90 15.62
CA HIS A 202 -5.15 13.54 14.48
C HIS A 202 -6.61 13.65 14.92
N GLY A 203 -7.18 14.84 14.72
CA GLY A 203 -8.58 15.14 14.98
C GLY A 203 -9.49 14.25 14.13
N GLY A 204 -10.44 13.60 14.80
CA GLY A 204 -11.47 12.78 14.16
C GLY A 204 -12.37 12.08 15.19
N LYS A 205 -12.74 12.73 16.29
CA LYS A 205 -13.92 12.31 17.06
C LYS A 205 -15.14 12.82 16.31
N ASN A 206 -15.74 11.97 15.49
CA ASN A 206 -17.16 12.09 15.19
C ASN A 206 -17.79 10.71 15.28
N THR A 207 -18.77 10.65 16.16
CA THR A 207 -19.51 9.48 16.60
C THR A 207 -20.56 9.09 15.54
N ALA A 208 -20.58 7.78 15.21
CA ALA A 208 -21.68 6.98 14.64
C ALA A 208 -22.02 7.10 13.14
N VAL A 209 -22.19 5.94 12.46
CA VAL A 209 -23.48 5.36 11.96
C VAL A 209 -23.38 3.82 11.78
N ILE A 210 -22.21 3.18 11.84
CA ILE A 210 -22.10 1.73 11.58
C ILE A 210 -22.41 0.86 12.80
N ASP A 211 -22.54 1.44 14.00
CA ASP A 211 -23.18 0.76 15.14
C ASP A 211 -24.67 0.44 14.89
N SER A 212 -25.31 0.94 13.80
CA SER A 212 -26.75 0.73 13.55
C SER A 212 -27.12 -0.08 12.30
N MET A 213 -26.17 -0.42 11.41
CA MET A 213 -26.52 -1.12 10.14
C MET A 213 -25.76 -2.41 9.85
N LEU A 214 -24.75 -2.71 10.65
CA LEU A 214 -24.47 -4.09 11.01
C LEU A 214 -25.05 -4.22 12.41
N GLY A 215 -25.91 -5.22 12.65
CA GLY A 215 -26.12 -5.64 14.03
C GLY A 215 -24.77 -6.04 14.65
N ASP A 216 -24.81 -6.46 15.92
CA ASP A 216 -23.70 -6.97 16.72
C ASP A 216 -22.86 -8.13 16.09
N GLU A 217 -22.99 -8.41 14.80
CA GLU A 217 -22.33 -9.47 14.06
C GLU A 217 -21.30 -8.93 13.07
N VAL A 218 -20.11 -8.68 13.60
CA VAL A 218 -18.85 -8.71 12.82
C VAL A 218 -18.85 -9.98 11.93
N PRO A 219 -18.68 -9.86 10.59
CA PRO A 219 -18.70 -11.03 9.71
C PRO A 219 -17.75 -12.12 10.21
N ASP A 220 -18.15 -13.39 10.16
CA ASP A 220 -17.39 -14.49 10.79
C ASP A 220 -15.91 -14.55 10.40
N HIS A 221 -15.59 -14.14 9.17
CA HIS A 221 -14.22 -14.14 8.67
C HIS A 221 -13.32 -13.04 9.25
N VAL A 222 -13.90 -12.05 9.94
CA VAL A 222 -13.22 -10.95 10.63
C VAL A 222 -12.93 -11.31 12.10
N ARG A 223 -13.58 -12.35 12.64
CA ARG A 223 -13.33 -12.78 14.03
C ARG A 223 -11.90 -13.37 14.17
N PRO A 224 -11.11 -12.91 15.15
CA PRO A 224 -9.75 -13.38 15.34
C PRO A 224 -9.73 -14.84 15.77
N ASN A 225 -8.90 -15.66 15.11
CA ASN A 225 -8.69 -17.06 15.46
C ASN A 225 -7.20 -17.37 15.40
N THR A 226 -6.59 -17.68 16.54
CA THR A 226 -5.14 -17.92 16.67
C THR A 226 -4.63 -19.03 15.76
N ALA A 227 -5.39 -20.13 15.62
CA ALA A 227 -5.03 -21.22 14.73
C ALA A 227 -5.07 -20.79 13.26
N ARG A 228 -6.03 -19.93 12.90
CA ARG A 228 -6.10 -19.33 11.57
C ARG A 228 -4.95 -18.36 11.34
N THR A 229 -4.61 -17.52 12.31
CA THR A 229 -3.47 -16.59 12.23
C THR A 229 -2.15 -17.34 12.03
N LEU A 230 -1.89 -18.37 12.84
CA LEU A 230 -0.69 -19.19 12.71
C LEU A 230 -0.63 -19.91 11.36
N ARG A 231 -1.75 -20.48 10.91
CA ARG A 231 -1.83 -21.16 9.61
C ARG A 231 -1.57 -20.20 8.46
N VAL A 232 -2.22 -19.04 8.47
CA VAL A 232 -2.05 -18.01 7.44
C VAL A 232 -0.60 -17.50 7.44
N GLY A 233 -0.04 -17.23 8.62
CA GLY A 233 1.37 -16.85 8.76
C GLY A 233 2.33 -17.90 8.19
N ALA A 234 2.12 -19.17 8.52
CA ALA A 234 2.93 -20.28 8.00
C ALA A 234 2.82 -20.41 6.47
N ILE A 235 1.62 -20.26 5.92
CA ILE A 235 1.41 -20.29 4.46
C ILE A 235 2.15 -19.15 3.78
N TRP A 236 2.01 -17.91 4.25
CA TRP A 236 2.70 -16.75 3.65
C TRP A 236 4.22 -16.84 3.79
N LEU A 237 4.70 -17.32 4.92
CA LEU A 237 6.13 -17.53 5.15
C LEU A 237 6.68 -18.62 4.23
N ALA A 238 5.92 -19.69 4.00
CA ALA A 238 6.28 -20.71 3.02
C ALA A 238 6.27 -20.18 1.57
N ILE A 239 5.24 -19.42 1.19
CA ILE A 239 5.13 -18.78 -0.13
C ILE A 239 6.31 -17.86 -0.41
N TRP A 240 6.85 -17.19 0.61
CA TRP A 240 8.06 -16.39 0.47
C TRP A 240 9.34 -17.24 0.48
N LEU A 241 9.59 -18.03 1.52
CA LEU A 241 10.89 -18.68 1.72
C LEU A 241 11.14 -19.81 0.73
N VAL A 242 10.12 -20.56 0.30
CA VAL A 242 10.30 -21.70 -0.60
C VAL A 242 10.89 -21.27 -1.94
N PRO A 243 10.37 -20.26 -2.66
CA PRO A 243 11.00 -19.76 -3.88
C PRO A 243 12.44 -19.30 -3.68
N VAL A 244 12.72 -18.54 -2.61
CA VAL A 244 14.07 -18.02 -2.33
C VAL A 244 15.05 -19.17 -2.11
N PHE A 245 14.66 -20.15 -1.28
CA PHE A 245 15.48 -21.32 -1.00
C PHE A 245 15.67 -22.19 -2.25
N THR A 246 14.63 -22.35 -3.06
CA THR A 246 14.70 -23.12 -4.30
C THR A 246 15.65 -22.48 -5.30
N LEU A 247 15.61 -21.15 -5.49
CA LEU A 247 16.56 -20.44 -6.35
C LEU A 247 18.00 -20.61 -5.86
N LEU A 248 18.23 -20.50 -4.55
CA LEU A 248 19.56 -20.68 -3.96
C LEU A 248 20.12 -22.09 -4.15
N LEU A 249 19.27 -23.12 -4.05
CA LEU A 249 19.69 -24.51 -4.24
C LEU A 249 19.90 -24.88 -5.71
N VAL A 250 19.03 -24.42 -6.61
CA VAL A 250 19.03 -24.85 -8.01
C VAL A 250 19.99 -24.01 -8.86
N LEU A 251 20.01 -22.69 -8.67
CA LEU A 251 20.81 -21.77 -9.48
C LEU A 251 22.12 -21.32 -8.78
N GLY A 252 22.22 -21.56 -7.47
CA GLY A 252 23.38 -21.16 -6.66
C GLY A 252 23.35 -19.68 -6.25
N GLN A 253 24.30 -19.29 -5.39
CA GLN A 253 24.36 -17.93 -4.82
C GLN A 253 24.86 -16.85 -5.80
N SER A 254 25.60 -17.26 -6.84
CA SER A 254 26.15 -16.36 -7.86
C SER A 254 25.14 -15.96 -8.92
N ASP A 255 24.01 -16.66 -9.03
CA ASP A 255 22.97 -16.35 -10.00
C ASP A 255 22.25 -15.04 -9.68
N VAL A 256 21.91 -14.28 -10.72
CA VAL A 256 21.28 -12.96 -10.61
C VAL A 256 19.93 -13.05 -9.90
N PHE A 257 19.11 -14.08 -10.19
CA PHE A 257 17.80 -14.26 -9.56
C PHE A 257 17.95 -14.61 -8.08
N SER A 258 18.94 -15.43 -7.71
CA SER A 258 19.27 -15.73 -6.33
C SER A 258 19.73 -14.49 -5.55
N GLN A 259 20.58 -13.66 -6.14
CA GLN A 259 21.04 -12.41 -5.51
C GLN A 259 19.88 -11.43 -5.31
N ILE A 260 19.01 -11.27 -6.31
CA ILE A 260 17.81 -10.44 -6.21
C ILE A 260 16.88 -10.97 -5.11
N ALA A 261 16.63 -12.28 -5.07
CA ALA A 261 15.76 -12.92 -4.08
C ALA A 261 16.29 -12.72 -2.65
N VAL A 262 17.59 -12.88 -2.43
CA VAL A 262 18.24 -12.64 -1.14
C VAL A 262 18.24 -11.16 -0.78
N PHE A 263 18.53 -10.26 -1.73
CA PHE A 263 18.51 -8.82 -1.51
C PHE A 263 17.15 -8.35 -1.01
N PHE A 264 16.06 -8.67 -1.73
CA PHE A 264 14.72 -8.30 -1.30
C PHE A 264 14.30 -8.98 0.01
N SER A 265 14.75 -10.21 0.26
CA SER A 265 14.48 -10.90 1.52
C SER A 265 15.16 -10.22 2.72
N LYS A 266 16.37 -9.71 2.54
CA LYS A 266 17.07 -8.92 3.58
C LYS A 266 16.43 -7.57 3.80
N MET A 267 15.95 -6.91 2.74
CA MET A 267 15.31 -5.59 2.83
C MET A 267 13.94 -5.63 3.51
N ALA A 268 13.29 -6.80 3.53
CA ALA A 268 11.97 -6.98 4.11
C ALA A 268 11.98 -7.51 5.56
N MET A 269 13.16 -7.79 6.13
CA MET A 269 13.41 -8.05 7.55
C MET A 269 13.87 -6.78 8.27
#